data_AF-A0A0T1WNJ6-F1
#
_entry.id   AF-A0A0T1WNJ6-F1
#
_cell.length_a   1.000
_cell.length_b   1.000
_cell.length_c   1.000
_cell.angle_alpha   90.00
_cell.angle_beta   90.00
_cell.angle_gamma   90.00
#
_symmetry.space_group_name_H-M   'P 1'
#
loop_
_entity.id
_entity.type
_entity.pdbx_description
1 polymer ?
#
loop_
_entity_poly.entity_id
_entity_poly.type
_entity_poly.pdbx_seq_one_letter_code
_entity_poly.pdbx_strand_id
1 'polypeptide(L)'
;MQISDDAVLAGAMNGKVAFAEMIKTIPDEAVAPQPLFLDFGSVQVATASYLRESVFALKSYLRSKNSSFYPVIANANPEVWDELSVIASAKNDAIVTCSLSDEGVATSIDLLGNLDPKQQMTFELVLKFDEVDANSLMEQFGESEKTKGTTAWNNRLASLASRGIIREFSKGRSKFYRPLLMESIHGN
;
A
#
# COMPACT_ATOMS: atom_id res chain seq x y z
N MET A 1 14.36 -0.24 -1.86
CA MET A 1 15.41 0.71 -1.40
C MET A 1 15.52 0.58 0.11
N GLN A 2 16.73 0.59 0.65
CA GLN A 2 16.94 0.63 2.09
C GLN A 2 16.52 2.00 2.63
N ILE A 3 15.79 2.02 3.75
CA ILE A 3 15.26 3.28 4.31
C ILE A 3 16.35 4.10 5.02
N SER A 4 17.32 3.44 5.63
CA SER A 4 18.47 4.02 6.33
C SER A 4 19.48 2.93 6.71
N ASP A 5 20.74 3.31 6.92
CA ASP A 5 21.76 2.46 7.56
C ASP A 5 21.69 2.54 9.11
N ASP A 6 20.97 3.52 9.65
CA ASP A 6 20.84 3.70 11.08
C ASP A 6 19.82 2.74 11.70
N ALA A 7 20.20 2.11 12.81
CA ALA A 7 19.31 1.24 13.58
C ALA A 7 18.16 1.98 14.28
N VAL A 8 18.28 3.31 14.47
CA VAL A 8 17.29 4.12 15.19
C VAL A 8 16.87 5.31 14.36
N LEU A 9 15.60 5.34 13.95
CA LEU A 9 14.98 6.40 13.15
C LEU A 9 14.03 7.23 14.00
N ALA A 10 14.51 8.33 14.55
CA ALA A 10 13.77 9.13 15.51
C ALA A 10 13.60 10.59 15.08
N GLY A 11 12.44 11.15 15.42
CA GLY A 11 12.16 12.58 15.32
C GLY A 11 11.59 13.04 13.97
N ALA A 12 10.65 13.99 14.06
CA ALA A 12 9.96 14.56 12.90
C ALA A 12 10.90 15.25 11.90
N MET A 13 11.94 15.94 12.38
CA MET A 13 12.89 16.63 11.50
C MET A 13 13.63 15.63 10.60
N ASN A 14 14.16 14.55 11.19
CA ASN A 14 14.84 13.49 10.45
C ASN A 14 13.88 12.79 9.48
N GLY A 15 12.61 12.61 9.86
CA GLY A 15 11.59 12.07 8.97
C GLY A 15 11.38 12.92 7.71
N LYS A 16 11.33 14.26 7.86
CA LYS A 16 11.22 15.19 6.73
C LYS A 16 12.45 15.16 5.81
N VAL A 17 13.65 15.04 6.39
CA VAL A 17 14.89 14.89 5.61
C VAL A 17 14.85 13.58 4.82
N ALA A 18 14.50 12.46 5.46
CA ALA A 18 14.37 11.17 4.79
C ALA A 18 13.32 11.20 3.67
N PHE A 19 12.16 11.84 3.89
CA PHE A 19 11.17 12.06 2.83
C PHE A 19 11.76 12.83 1.64
N ALA A 20 12.46 13.93 1.90
CA ALA A 20 13.08 14.75 0.86
C ALA A 20 14.14 13.99 0.06
N GLU A 21 14.89 13.08 0.68
CA GLU A 21 15.83 12.20 -0.03
C GLU A 21 15.10 11.12 -0.85
N MET A 22 14.08 10.46 -0.28
CA MET A 22 13.32 9.44 -0.99
C MET A 22 12.73 9.97 -2.30
N ILE A 23 12.11 11.16 -2.29
CA ILE A 23 11.50 11.72 -3.50
C ILE A 23 12.52 12.04 -4.61
N LYS A 24 13.80 12.29 -4.28
CA LYS A 24 14.86 12.53 -5.29
C LYS A 24 15.29 11.25 -6.00
N THR A 25 15.15 10.11 -5.34
CA THR A 25 15.45 8.78 -5.92
C THR A 25 14.29 8.23 -6.77
N ILE A 26 13.11 8.82 -6.57
CA ILE A 26 11.89 8.83 -7.37
C ILE A 26 12.04 8.93 -8.90
N PRO A 27 11.99 7.88 -9.75
CA PRO A 27 11.98 8.14 -11.19
C PRO A 27 10.72 8.90 -11.60
N ASP A 28 10.87 9.96 -12.39
CA ASP A 28 9.75 10.78 -12.90
C ASP A 28 8.98 10.11 -14.05
N GLU A 29 9.54 9.06 -14.65
CA GLU A 29 8.99 8.44 -15.85
C GLU A 29 7.73 7.62 -15.58
N ALA A 30 6.79 7.66 -16.52
CA ALA A 30 5.52 6.94 -16.43
C ALA A 30 5.74 5.43 -16.64
N VAL A 31 6.07 4.73 -15.56
CA VAL A 31 6.09 3.26 -15.51
C VAL A 31 4.69 2.72 -15.21
N ALA A 32 4.43 1.44 -15.49
CA ALA A 32 3.24 0.76 -14.99
C ALA A 32 3.18 0.80 -13.44
N PRO A 33 1.98 0.78 -12.84
CA PRO A 33 1.80 0.70 -11.39
C PRO A 33 2.64 -0.42 -10.73
N GLN A 34 3.53 -0.05 -9.81
CA GLN A 34 4.50 -0.96 -9.19
C GLN A 34 4.79 -0.61 -7.72
N PRO A 35 5.16 -1.62 -6.91
CA PRO A 35 5.56 -1.39 -5.53
C PRO A 35 6.89 -0.61 -5.44
N LEU A 36 7.00 0.23 -4.42
CA LEU A 36 8.22 0.87 -3.97
C LEU A 36 8.53 0.31 -2.58
N PHE A 37 9.41 -0.69 -2.52
CA PHE A 37 9.81 -1.30 -1.26
C PHE A 37 10.69 -0.35 -0.46
N LEU A 38 10.24 -0.02 0.75
CA LEU A 38 10.99 0.67 1.80
C LEU A 38 11.47 -0.40 2.77
N ASP A 39 12.76 -0.74 2.71
CA ASP A 39 13.33 -1.86 3.47
C ASP A 39 13.86 -1.38 4.82
N PHE A 40 13.31 -1.96 5.89
CA PHE A 40 13.59 -1.69 7.30
C PHE A 40 14.48 -2.76 7.94
N GLY A 41 15.09 -3.67 7.18
CA GLY A 41 15.85 -4.81 7.74
C GLY A 41 17.03 -4.42 8.66
N SER A 42 17.59 -3.22 8.51
CA SER A 42 18.63 -2.65 9.38
C SER A 42 18.10 -1.88 10.61
N VAL A 43 16.79 -1.61 10.65
CA VAL A 43 16.17 -0.71 11.61
C VAL A 43 15.64 -1.49 12.80
N GLN A 44 16.06 -1.10 14.00
CA GLN A 44 15.56 -1.65 15.25
C GLN A 44 14.38 -0.84 15.81
N VAL A 45 14.44 0.48 15.71
CA VAL A 45 13.42 1.38 16.26
C VAL A 45 13.13 2.50 15.27
N ALA A 46 11.86 2.77 15.01
CA ALA A 46 11.43 3.95 14.24
C ALA A 46 10.25 4.64 14.93
N THR A 47 10.47 5.85 15.46
CA THR A 47 9.40 6.56 16.20
C THR A 47 8.24 6.95 15.27
N ALA A 48 7.01 6.99 15.78
CA ALA A 48 5.85 7.46 15.00
C ALA A 48 6.07 8.86 14.40
N SER A 49 6.81 9.73 15.09
CA SER A 49 7.11 11.07 14.57
C SER A 49 7.97 11.06 13.32
N TYR A 50 8.94 10.15 13.24
CA TYR A 50 9.74 9.96 12.04
C TYR A 50 8.88 9.38 10.91
N LEU A 51 8.22 8.24 11.17
CA LEU A 51 7.45 7.48 10.18
C LEU A 51 6.30 8.29 9.56
N ARG A 52 5.66 9.18 10.35
CA ARG A 52 4.61 10.06 9.86
C ARG A 52 5.12 11.06 8.83
N GLU A 53 6.28 11.66 9.09
CA GLU A 53 6.89 12.68 8.25
C GLU A 53 7.74 12.10 7.11
N SER A 54 8.09 10.81 7.19
CA SER A 54 8.77 10.06 6.13
C SER A 54 7.80 9.21 5.31
N VAL A 55 7.51 7.99 5.76
CA VAL A 55 6.72 6.97 5.06
C VAL A 55 5.32 7.46 4.66
N PHE A 56 4.54 7.96 5.63
CA PHE A 56 3.17 8.37 5.34
C PHE A 56 3.10 9.69 4.56
N ALA A 57 4.09 10.56 4.72
CA ALA A 57 4.25 11.76 3.90
C ALA A 57 4.58 11.38 2.45
N LEU A 58 5.51 10.42 2.24
CA LEU A 58 5.83 9.87 0.93
C LEU A 58 4.60 9.27 0.25
N LYS A 59 3.88 8.42 0.98
CA LYS A 59 2.64 7.82 0.47
C LYS A 59 1.65 8.89 0.01
N SER A 60 1.39 9.88 0.87
CA SER A 60 0.45 10.97 0.57
C SER A 60 0.91 11.79 -0.65
N TYR A 61 2.21 12.10 -0.73
CA TYR A 61 2.83 12.78 -1.86
C TYR A 61 2.63 12.00 -3.17
N LEU A 62 2.99 10.71 -3.20
CA LEU A 62 2.87 9.88 -4.39
C LEU A 62 1.42 9.73 -4.86
N ARG A 63 0.47 9.60 -3.92
CA ARG A 63 -0.96 9.58 -4.25
C ARG A 63 -1.44 10.92 -4.81
N SER A 64 -1.03 12.05 -4.24
CA SER A 64 -1.37 13.38 -4.76
C SER A 64 -0.86 13.66 -6.18
N LYS A 65 0.24 12.98 -6.56
CA LYS A 65 0.86 13.08 -7.89
C LYS A 65 0.33 12.06 -8.89
N ASN A 66 -0.62 11.20 -8.50
CA ASN A 66 -1.05 10.04 -9.28
C ASN A 66 0.15 9.19 -9.74
N SER A 67 1.16 9.05 -8.87
CA SER A 67 2.38 8.30 -9.19
C SER A 67 2.08 6.81 -9.40
N SER A 68 2.85 6.18 -10.29
CA SER A 68 2.84 4.73 -10.47
C SER A 68 3.55 3.97 -9.34
N PHE A 69 4.19 4.65 -8.39
CA PHE A 69 4.89 4.03 -7.26
C PHE A 69 4.02 3.96 -6.00
N TYR A 70 4.02 2.81 -5.36
CA TYR A 70 3.20 2.50 -4.20
C TYR A 70 4.08 2.03 -3.05
N PRO A 71 4.26 2.82 -1.97
CA PRO A 71 5.12 2.43 -0.86
C PRO A 71 4.66 1.13 -0.20
N VAL A 72 5.60 0.21 -0.02
CA VAL A 72 5.43 -1.04 0.73
C VAL A 72 6.51 -1.08 1.81
N ILE A 73 6.15 -1.45 3.04
CA ILE A 73 7.10 -1.64 4.13
C ILE A 73 7.65 -3.06 4.07
N ALA A 74 8.94 -3.18 3.77
CA ALA A 74 9.64 -4.46 3.72
C ALA A 74 10.47 -4.67 4.99
N ASN A 75 10.51 -5.90 5.49
CA ASN A 75 11.44 -6.37 6.54
C ASN A 75 11.40 -5.54 7.84
N ALA A 76 10.28 -4.91 8.16
CA ALA A 76 10.10 -4.21 9.43
C ALA A 76 9.93 -5.23 10.57
N ASN A 77 10.47 -4.88 11.74
CA ASN A 77 10.32 -5.67 12.95
C ASN A 77 9.03 -5.26 13.73
N PRO A 78 8.64 -6.00 14.78
CA PRO A 78 7.43 -5.70 15.56
C PRO A 78 7.39 -4.29 16.17
N GLU A 79 8.51 -3.75 16.67
CA GLU A 79 8.56 -2.40 17.24
C GLU A 79 8.25 -1.33 16.19
N VAL A 80 8.71 -1.52 14.95
CA VAL A 80 8.39 -0.64 13.83
C VAL A 80 6.93 -0.82 13.40
N TRP A 81 6.39 -2.04 13.43
CA TRP A 81 4.97 -2.30 13.12
C TRP A 81 4.02 -1.62 14.10
N ASP A 82 4.33 -1.63 15.39
CA ASP A 82 3.51 -0.97 16.41
C ASP A 82 3.43 0.54 16.14
N GLU A 83 4.56 1.19 15.86
CA GLU A 83 4.62 2.62 15.55
C GLU A 83 3.91 2.97 14.22
N LEU A 84 4.05 2.12 13.20
CA LEU A 84 3.30 2.26 11.95
C LEU A 84 1.78 2.14 12.18
N SER A 85 1.36 1.20 13.05
CA SER A 85 -0.06 0.90 13.32
C SER A 85 -0.75 2.07 14.01
N VAL A 86 -0.04 2.73 14.93
CA VAL A 86 -0.50 3.96 15.58
C VAL A 86 -0.78 5.05 14.53
N ILE A 87 0.12 5.24 13.56
CA ILE A 87 -0.08 6.26 12.52
C ILE A 87 -1.20 5.88 11.55
N ALA A 88 -1.22 4.62 11.09
CA ALA A 88 -2.24 4.12 10.19
C ALA A 88 -3.64 4.32 10.78
N SER A 89 -3.81 3.96 12.06
CA SER A 89 -5.05 4.17 12.80
C SER A 89 -5.41 5.64 12.94
N ALA A 90 -4.47 6.49 13.34
CA ALA A 90 -4.70 7.93 13.51
C ALA A 90 -5.09 8.64 12.20
N LYS A 91 -4.62 8.14 11.05
CA LYS A 91 -4.94 8.66 9.72
C LYS A 91 -6.15 7.99 9.06
N ASN A 92 -6.75 6.99 9.71
CA ASN A 92 -7.74 6.09 9.09
C ASN A 92 -7.24 5.55 7.74
N ASP A 93 -5.98 5.15 7.71
CA ASP A 93 -5.24 4.73 6.53
C ASP A 93 -4.70 3.31 6.71
N ALA A 94 -4.17 2.72 5.63
CA ALA A 94 -3.57 1.39 5.66
C ALA A 94 -2.34 1.34 4.73
N ILE A 95 -1.36 0.51 5.06
CA ILE A 95 -0.14 0.33 4.27
C ILE A 95 0.18 -1.15 4.13
N VAL A 96 0.65 -1.55 2.96
CA VAL A 96 1.05 -2.94 2.71
C VAL A 96 2.43 -3.18 3.31
N THR A 97 2.58 -4.32 3.96
CA THR A 97 3.84 -4.81 4.54
C THR A 97 4.21 -6.15 3.92
N CYS A 98 5.50 -6.48 3.90
CA CYS A 98 5.97 -7.79 3.47
C CYS A 98 7.35 -8.12 4.07
N SER A 99 7.75 -9.38 3.92
CA SER A 99 9.15 -9.78 3.93
C SER A 99 9.67 -9.77 2.50
N LEU A 100 10.86 -9.20 2.27
CA LEU A 100 11.50 -9.09 0.97
C LEU A 100 12.83 -9.84 1.00
N SER A 101 12.99 -10.83 0.12
CA SER A 101 14.25 -11.56 -0.03
C SER A 101 15.31 -10.74 -0.81
N ASP A 102 16.56 -11.20 -0.79
CA ASP A 102 17.67 -10.58 -1.54
C ASP A 102 17.42 -10.60 -3.06
N GLU A 103 16.64 -11.57 -3.56
CA GLU A 103 16.21 -11.68 -4.95
C GLU A 103 15.02 -10.75 -5.30
N GLY A 104 14.54 -9.97 -4.34
CA GLY A 104 13.41 -9.04 -4.51
C GLY A 104 12.04 -9.72 -4.51
N VAL A 105 11.94 -10.94 -3.97
CA VAL A 105 10.67 -11.67 -3.87
C VAL A 105 9.96 -11.28 -2.58
N ALA A 106 8.74 -10.75 -2.70
CA ALA A 106 7.90 -10.41 -1.56
C ALA A 106 7.09 -11.63 -1.07
N THR A 107 7.12 -11.87 0.24
CA THR A 107 6.39 -12.92 0.94
C THR A 107 5.77 -12.37 2.22
N SER A 108 4.89 -13.12 2.89
CA SER A 108 4.22 -12.69 4.13
C SER A 108 3.56 -11.32 3.95
N ILE A 109 2.77 -11.19 2.88
CA ILE A 109 2.16 -9.91 2.52
C ILE A 109 0.98 -9.65 3.45
N ASP A 110 0.99 -8.52 4.14
CA ASP A 110 -0.09 -8.17 5.06
C ASP A 110 -0.47 -6.68 4.94
N LEU A 111 -1.67 -6.34 5.39
CA LEU A 111 -2.18 -4.98 5.42
C LEU A 111 -2.19 -4.44 6.85
N LEU A 112 -1.38 -3.41 7.08
CA LEU A 112 -1.29 -2.76 8.37
C LEU A 112 -2.12 -1.48 8.41
N GLY A 113 -3.08 -1.42 9.33
CA GLY A 113 -4.05 -0.34 9.46
C GLY A 113 -5.50 -0.84 9.40
N ASN A 114 -6.45 0.08 9.33
CA ASN A 114 -7.87 -0.26 9.37
C ASN A 114 -8.57 0.11 8.07
N LEU A 115 -9.40 -0.80 7.59
CA LEU A 115 -10.40 -0.57 6.55
C LEU A 115 -11.78 -0.73 7.17
N ASP A 116 -12.76 0.05 6.69
CA ASP A 116 -14.15 -0.23 7.06
C ASP A 116 -14.56 -1.62 6.54
N PRO A 117 -15.56 -2.28 7.14
CA PRO A 117 -15.91 -3.66 6.79
C PRO A 117 -16.20 -3.89 5.29
N LYS A 118 -16.72 -2.87 4.59
CA LYS A 118 -17.01 -2.97 3.15
C LYS A 118 -15.76 -2.75 2.31
N GLN A 119 -14.85 -1.88 2.73
CA GLN A 119 -13.54 -1.74 2.11
C GLN A 119 -12.68 -2.98 2.32
N GLN A 120 -12.65 -3.54 3.52
CA GLN A 120 -11.93 -4.78 3.85
C GLN A 120 -12.38 -5.94 2.96
N MET A 121 -13.70 -6.19 2.91
CA MET A 121 -14.24 -7.23 2.04
C MET A 121 -13.92 -6.98 0.57
N THR A 122 -14.02 -5.73 0.09
CA THR A 122 -13.67 -5.41 -1.30
C THR A 122 -12.19 -5.66 -1.58
N PHE A 123 -11.30 -5.32 -0.63
CA PHE A 123 -9.87 -5.59 -0.72
C PHE A 123 -9.59 -7.10 -0.82
N GLU A 124 -10.23 -7.91 0.02
CA GLU A 124 -10.13 -9.37 -0.02
C GLU A 124 -10.59 -9.96 -1.36
N LEU A 125 -11.63 -9.38 -1.98
CA LEU A 125 -12.05 -9.79 -3.33
C LEU A 125 -10.98 -9.45 -4.38
N VAL A 126 -10.32 -8.29 -4.29
CA VAL A 126 -9.20 -7.95 -5.18
C VAL A 126 -8.05 -8.96 -5.02
N LEU A 127 -7.72 -9.34 -3.78
CA LEU A 127 -6.70 -10.36 -3.51
C LEU A 127 -7.09 -11.73 -4.06
N LYS A 128 -8.36 -12.12 -3.91
CA LYS A 128 -8.84 -13.45 -4.30
C LYS A 128 -8.91 -13.66 -5.81
N PHE A 129 -9.27 -12.62 -6.56
CA PHE A 129 -9.55 -12.74 -8.00
C PHE A 129 -8.44 -12.20 -8.90
N ASP A 130 -7.35 -11.67 -8.32
CA ASP A 130 -6.18 -11.06 -8.97
C ASP A 130 -6.45 -9.83 -9.85
N GLU A 131 -7.61 -9.77 -10.49
CA GLU A 131 -8.12 -8.69 -11.31
C GLU A 131 -9.64 -8.58 -11.13
N VAL A 132 -10.10 -7.40 -10.74
CA VAL A 132 -11.54 -7.12 -10.59
C VAL A 132 -11.90 -5.77 -11.17
N ASP A 133 -13.16 -5.62 -11.58
CA ASP A 133 -13.77 -4.33 -11.89
C ASP A 133 -15.13 -4.20 -11.20
N ALA A 134 -15.73 -3.01 -11.22
CA ALA A 134 -17.00 -2.81 -10.56
C ALA A 134 -18.17 -3.60 -11.18
N ASN A 135 -18.07 -3.99 -12.46
CA ASN A 135 -19.12 -4.74 -13.15
C ASN A 135 -19.09 -6.21 -12.72
N SER A 136 -17.92 -6.84 -12.75
CA SER A 136 -17.69 -8.21 -12.29
C SER A 136 -18.03 -8.39 -10.82
N LEU A 137 -17.67 -7.43 -9.95
CA LEU A 137 -18.09 -7.49 -8.54
C LEU A 137 -19.61 -7.32 -8.36
N MET A 138 -20.24 -6.46 -9.14
CA MET A 138 -21.69 -6.28 -9.09
C MET A 138 -22.43 -7.53 -9.57
N GLU A 139 -21.97 -8.15 -10.65
CA GLU A 139 -22.56 -9.36 -11.22
C GLU A 139 -22.47 -10.54 -10.23
N GLN A 140 -21.32 -10.72 -9.58
CA GLN A 140 -21.08 -11.85 -8.69
C GLN A 140 -21.60 -11.63 -7.26
N PHE A 141 -21.48 -10.41 -6.71
CA PHE A 141 -21.72 -10.14 -5.29
C PHE A 141 -22.84 -9.14 -5.02
N GLY A 142 -23.41 -8.51 -6.07
CA GLY A 142 -24.34 -7.40 -5.90
C GLY A 142 -25.60 -7.73 -5.10
N GLU A 143 -26.15 -8.93 -5.26
CA GLU A 143 -27.29 -9.41 -4.49
C GLU A 143 -26.93 -9.62 -3.01
N SER A 144 -25.84 -10.35 -2.74
CA SER A 144 -25.37 -10.63 -1.39
C SER A 144 -25.05 -9.35 -0.60
N GLU A 145 -24.53 -8.34 -1.29
CA GLU A 145 -24.16 -7.05 -0.74
C GLU A 145 -25.28 -6.01 -0.76
N LYS A 146 -26.47 -6.39 -1.26
CA LYS A 146 -27.65 -5.53 -1.39
C LYS A 146 -27.34 -4.20 -2.11
N THR A 147 -26.41 -4.23 -3.05
CA THR A 147 -26.06 -3.07 -3.87
C THR A 147 -26.95 -3.03 -5.09
N LYS A 148 -27.50 -1.86 -5.45
CA LYS A 148 -28.42 -1.70 -6.59
C LYS A 148 -27.73 -1.33 -7.91
N GLY A 149 -26.40 -1.32 -7.94
CA GLY A 149 -25.63 -0.94 -9.12
C GLY A 149 -24.14 -0.83 -8.82
N THR A 150 -23.36 -0.58 -9.88
CA THR A 150 -21.88 -0.61 -9.86
C THR A 150 -21.26 0.59 -9.15
N THR A 151 -21.99 1.67 -8.90
CA THR A 151 -21.48 2.89 -8.25
C THR A 151 -20.89 2.62 -6.87
N ALA A 152 -21.51 1.76 -6.07
CA ALA A 152 -21.01 1.42 -4.74
C ALA A 152 -19.65 0.70 -4.84
N TRP A 153 -19.53 -0.26 -5.76
CA TRP A 153 -18.28 -0.98 -6.03
C TRP A 153 -17.18 -0.09 -6.59
N ASN A 154 -17.52 0.79 -7.54
CA ASN A 154 -16.61 1.80 -8.07
C ASN A 154 -16.04 2.68 -6.95
N ASN A 155 -16.89 3.17 -6.05
CA ASN A 155 -16.44 4.02 -4.94
C ASN A 155 -15.53 3.26 -3.96
N ARG A 156 -15.83 2.00 -3.67
CA ARG A 156 -14.99 1.14 -2.80
C ARG A 156 -13.62 0.90 -3.44
N LEU A 157 -13.58 0.45 -4.71
CA LEU A 157 -12.35 0.20 -5.45
C LEU A 157 -11.51 1.47 -5.62
N ALA A 158 -12.13 2.58 -6.02
CA ALA A 158 -11.45 3.87 -6.15
C ALA A 158 -10.90 4.35 -4.80
N SER A 159 -11.61 4.12 -3.69
CA SER A 159 -11.12 4.46 -2.35
C SER A 159 -9.88 3.64 -1.98
N LEU A 160 -9.89 2.33 -2.20
CA LEU A 160 -8.74 1.45 -1.96
C LEU A 160 -7.53 1.86 -2.84
N ALA A 161 -7.75 2.18 -4.12
CA ALA A 161 -6.70 2.65 -5.01
C ALA A 161 -6.14 4.02 -4.62
N SER A 162 -7.00 4.94 -4.17
CA SER A 162 -6.58 6.25 -3.66
C SER A 162 -5.73 6.13 -2.39
N ARG A 163 -6.00 5.13 -1.56
CA ARG A 163 -5.18 4.74 -0.41
C ARG A 163 -3.89 4.03 -0.83
N GLY A 164 -3.71 3.67 -2.09
CA GLY A 164 -2.49 3.05 -2.60
C GLY A 164 -2.24 1.63 -2.08
N ILE A 165 -3.29 0.89 -1.73
CA ILE A 165 -3.18 -0.50 -1.25
C ILE A 165 -3.57 -1.52 -2.32
N ILE A 166 -4.16 -1.05 -3.43
CA ILE A 166 -4.36 -1.80 -4.68
C ILE A 166 -3.92 -0.93 -5.85
N ARG A 167 -3.65 -1.57 -6.99
CA ARG A 167 -3.25 -0.90 -8.22
C ARG A 167 -4.43 -0.73 -9.15
N GLU A 168 -4.61 0.46 -9.69
CA GLU A 168 -5.61 0.78 -10.70
C GLU A 168 -4.97 0.75 -12.10
N PHE A 169 -5.68 0.16 -13.05
CA PHE A 169 -5.33 0.13 -14.46
C PHE A 169 -6.54 0.52 -15.31
N SER A 170 -6.28 1.09 -16.48
CA SER A 170 -7.33 1.47 -17.43
C SER A 170 -7.27 0.61 -18.68
N LYS A 171 -8.42 0.09 -19.11
CA LYS A 171 -8.61 -0.63 -20.38
C LYS A 171 -9.77 0.02 -21.14
N GLY A 172 -9.45 0.91 -22.06
CA GLY A 172 -10.45 1.73 -22.75
C GLY A 172 -11.17 2.67 -21.77
N ARG A 173 -12.50 2.53 -21.67
CA ARG A 173 -13.33 3.33 -20.74
C ARG A 173 -13.51 2.68 -19.36
N SER A 174 -13.05 1.45 -19.20
CA SER A 174 -13.21 0.67 -17.97
C SER A 174 -11.93 0.71 -17.13
N LYS A 175 -12.10 0.66 -15.81
CA LYS A 175 -11.01 0.50 -14.85
C LYS A 175 -11.04 -0.90 -14.29
N PHE A 176 -9.86 -1.48 -14.10
CA PHE A 176 -9.68 -2.74 -13.41
C PHE A 176 -8.61 -2.57 -12.32
N TYR A 177 -8.70 -3.40 -11.31
CA TYR A 177 -7.92 -3.29 -10.09
C TYR A 177 -7.24 -4.61 -9.78
N ARG A 178 -5.97 -4.54 -9.37
CA ARG A 178 -5.17 -5.71 -9.00
C ARG A 178 -4.53 -5.52 -7.63
N PRO A 179 -4.17 -6.60 -6.92
CA PRO A 179 -3.37 -6.53 -5.70
C PRO A 179 -2.10 -5.73 -5.92
N LEU A 180 -1.65 -5.00 -4.88
CA LEU A 180 -0.36 -4.30 -4.96
C LEU A 180 0.80 -5.30 -5.09
N LEU A 181 0.76 -6.33 -4.26
CA LEU A 181 1.65 -7.47 -4.30
C LEU A 181 0.80 -8.74 -4.42
N MET A 182 1.29 -9.72 -5.16
CA MET A 182 0.79 -11.08 -5.12
C MET A 182 1.78 -11.88 -4.29
N GLU A 183 1.30 -12.73 -3.38
CA GLU A 183 2.20 -13.71 -2.78
C GLU A 183 2.71 -14.59 -3.91
N SER A 184 4.03 -14.56 -4.12
CA SER A 184 4.64 -15.50 -5.05
C SER A 184 4.58 -16.86 -4.36
N ILE A 185 3.52 -17.61 -4.63
CA ILE A 185 3.45 -19.02 -4.28
C ILE A 185 4.53 -19.67 -5.15
N HIS A 186 5.74 -19.75 -4.65
CA HIS A 186 6.69 -20.73 -5.17
C HIS A 186 6.02 -22.09 -4.93
N GLY A 187 5.58 -22.69 -6.02
CA GLY A 187 5.06 -24.03 -6.05
C GLY A 187 6.09 -25.02 -5.52
N ASN A 188 5.57 -26.06 -4.87
CA ASN A 188 6.18 -27.33 -4.50
C ASN A 188 7.57 -27.64 -5.08
#